data_AF-A0A5N7Z9T2-F1
#
_entry.id   AF-A0A5N7Z9T2-F1
#
_cell.length_a   1.000
_cell.length_b   1.000
_cell.length_c   1.000
_cell.angle_alpha   90.00
_cell.angle_beta   90.00
_cell.angle_gamma   90.00
#
_symmetry.space_group_name_H-M   'P 1'
#
loop_
_entity.id
_entity.type
_entity.pdbx_description
1 polymer ?
#
loop_
_entity_poly.entity_id
_entity_poly.type
_entity_poly.pdbx_seq_one_letter_code
_entity_poly.pdbx_strand_id
1 'polypeptide(L)'
;MINWHFGKTHNWYFNFGPYVGFLMSAEESRFGLNIEDEFFKTDWGIAFGIGYKIPICDTVKLFFECDGQASVTNISKYNKEQKYFNSRSALNAGVSIRLK
;
A
#
# COMPACT_ATOMS: atom_id res chain seq x y z
N MET A 1 10.42 -3.77 0.42
CA MET A 1 10.28 -2.36 0.83
C MET A 1 11.47 -1.99 1.71
N ILE A 2 12.04 -0.82 1.46
CA ILE A 2 13.04 -0.17 2.32
C ILE A 2 12.28 0.45 3.49
N ASN A 3 12.72 0.17 4.71
CA ASN A 3 12.22 0.82 5.92
C ASN A 3 13.37 1.59 6.55
N TRP A 4 13.26 2.92 6.54
CA TRP A 4 14.26 3.81 7.08
C TRP A 4 13.73 4.52 8.32
N HIS A 5 14.33 4.22 9.47
CA HIS A 5 14.11 4.91 10.72
C HIS A 5 14.99 6.16 10.85
N PHE A 6 14.42 7.29 11.27
CA PHE A 6 15.14 8.56 11.40
C PHE A 6 14.71 9.37 12.63
N GLY A 7 15.46 10.45 12.89
CA GLY A 7 15.29 11.33 14.05
C GLY A 7 16.09 10.87 15.28
N LYS A 8 16.21 11.74 16.29
CA LYS A 8 17.06 11.50 17.47
C LYS A 8 16.70 10.20 18.21
N THR A 9 15.41 9.90 18.32
CA THR A 9 14.90 8.69 18.99
C THR A 9 14.65 7.52 18.02
N HIS A 10 14.85 7.71 16.71
CA HIS A 10 14.56 6.72 15.67
C HIS A 10 13.11 6.20 15.66
N ASN A 11 12.19 6.99 16.22
CA ASN A 11 10.76 6.66 16.31
C ASN A 11 10.00 6.95 15.02
N TRP A 12 10.49 7.87 14.19
CA TRP A 12 9.96 8.11 12.86
C TRP A 12 10.50 7.07 11.89
N TYR A 13 9.66 6.63 10.97
CA TYR A 13 10.07 5.72 9.91
C TYR A 13 9.37 6.05 8.59
N PHE A 14 10.07 5.74 7.51
CA PHE A 14 9.57 5.81 6.16
C PHE A 14 9.68 4.43 5.50
N ASN A 15 8.59 3.99 4.88
CA ASN A 15 8.50 2.80 4.07
C ASN A 15 8.48 3.21 2.60
N PHE A 16 9.31 2.61 1.76
CA PHE A 16 9.23 2.82 0.31
C PHE A 16 9.69 1.60 -0.46
N GLY A 17 9.06 1.32 -1.59
CA GLY A 17 9.56 0.30 -2.51
C GLY A 17 8.56 -0.04 -3.61
N PRO A 18 8.95 -0.95 -4.50
CA PRO A 18 8.01 -1.47 -5.48
C PRO A 18 6.90 -2.26 -4.78
N TYR A 19 5.70 -2.21 -5.35
CA TYR A 19 4.64 -3.17 -5.06
C TYR A 19 4.25 -3.92 -6.32
N VAL A 20 3.76 -5.13 -6.12
CA VAL A 20 3.13 -5.95 -7.15
C VAL A 20 1.75 -6.35 -6.62
N GLY A 21 0.71 -5.95 -7.34
CA GLY A 21 -0.67 -6.32 -7.06
C GLY A 21 -1.12 -7.45 -7.99
N PHE A 22 -1.92 -8.37 -7.46
CA PHE A 22 -2.58 -9.40 -8.24
C PHE A 22 -4.09 -9.17 -8.22
N LEU A 23 -4.70 -9.11 -9.40
CA LEU A 23 -6.14 -8.99 -9.53
C LEU A 23 -6.78 -10.32 -9.13
N MET A 24 -7.56 -10.30 -8.05
CA MET A 24 -8.29 -11.47 -7.56
C MET A 24 -9.70 -11.56 -8.14
N SER A 25 -10.33 -10.41 -8.36
CA SER A 25 -11.69 -10.28 -8.92
C SER A 25 -11.92 -8.83 -9.35
N ALA A 26 -12.70 -8.61 -10.41
CA ALA A 26 -13.24 -7.31 -10.75
C ALA A 26 -14.71 -7.44 -11.15
N GLU A 27 -15.57 -6.65 -10.51
CA GLU A 27 -17.01 -6.67 -10.74
C GLU A 27 -17.50 -5.25 -10.97
N GLU A 28 -18.33 -5.08 -11.99
CA GLU A 28 -18.99 -3.82 -12.32
C GLU A 28 -20.15 -3.58 -11.34
N SER A 29 -20.22 -2.37 -10.78
CA SER A 29 -21.11 -2.09 -9.64
C SER A 29 -22.60 -2.00 -10.00
N ARG A 30 -22.97 -1.77 -11.26
CA ARG A 30 -24.36 -1.55 -11.66
C ARG A 30 -25.10 -2.86 -11.98
N PHE A 31 -24.45 -3.79 -12.66
CA PHE A 31 -25.05 -5.04 -13.12
C PHE A 31 -24.40 -6.30 -12.53
N GLY A 32 -23.35 -6.15 -11.73
CA GLY A 32 -22.63 -7.28 -11.13
C GLY A 32 -21.89 -8.13 -12.17
N LEU A 33 -21.55 -7.53 -13.31
CA LEU A 33 -20.86 -8.23 -14.37
C LEU A 33 -19.40 -8.39 -14.01
N ASN A 34 -18.87 -9.61 -14.20
CA ASN A 34 -17.44 -9.85 -14.07
C ASN A 34 -16.72 -9.16 -15.22
N ILE A 35 -15.81 -8.24 -14.88
CA ILE A 35 -15.00 -7.44 -15.80
C ILE A 35 -13.50 -7.73 -15.62
N GLU A 36 -13.12 -8.81 -14.93
CA GLU A 36 -11.72 -9.20 -14.71
C GLU A 36 -10.93 -9.33 -16.01
N ASP A 37 -11.57 -9.84 -17.06
CA ASP A 37 -10.94 -10.03 -18.36
C ASP A 37 -10.53 -8.72 -19.03
N GLU A 38 -11.14 -7.60 -18.65
CA GLU A 38 -10.83 -6.25 -19.17
C GLU A 38 -9.51 -5.67 -18.62
N PHE A 39 -9.01 -6.24 -17.51
CA PHE A 39 -7.83 -5.74 -16.80
C PHE A 39 -6.66 -6.73 -16.82
N PHE A 40 -5.43 -6.22 -16.69
CA PHE A 40 -4.26 -7.07 -16.47
C PHE A 40 -4.34 -7.76 -15.10
N LYS A 41 -3.92 -9.02 -15.04
CA LYS A 41 -3.89 -9.80 -13.78
C LYS A 41 -2.82 -9.32 -12.80
N THR A 42 -1.83 -8.59 -13.29
CA THR A 42 -0.71 -8.09 -12.50
C THR A 42 -0.60 -6.60 -12.68
N ASP A 43 -0.47 -5.89 -11.56
CA ASP A 43 -0.28 -4.45 -11.49
C ASP A 43 1.06 -4.16 -10.81
N TRP A 44 1.81 -3.22 -11.37
CA TRP A 44 3.12 -2.83 -10.86
C TRP A 44 3.09 -1.38 -10.46
N GLY A 45 3.73 -1.06 -9.34
CA GLY A 45 3.82 0.32 -8.91
C GLY A 45 4.76 0.54 -7.75
N ILE A 46 4.57 1.68 -7.10
CA ILE A 46 5.34 2.11 -5.95
C ILE A 46 4.45 2.21 -4.72
N ALA A 47 4.98 1.76 -3.59
CA ALA A 47 4.40 1.93 -2.28
C ALA A 47 5.26 2.90 -1.48
N PHE A 48 4.63 3.79 -0.73
CA PHE A 48 5.28 4.70 0.18
C PHE A 48 4.48 4.80 1.48
N GLY A 49 5.12 5.10 2.59
CA GLY A 49 4.43 5.31 3.85
C GLY A 49 5.32 6.01 4.86
N ILE A 50 4.72 6.81 5.72
CA ILE A 50 5.40 7.46 6.83
C ILE A 50 4.66 7.16 8.12
N GLY A 51 5.41 6.85 9.16
CA GLY A 51 4.82 6.56 10.45
C GLY A 51 5.68 6.99 11.62
N TYR A 52 5.05 6.98 12.78
CA TYR A 52 5.66 7.32 14.06
C TYR A 52 5.35 6.25 15.09
N LYS A 53 6.38 5.81 15.83
CA LYS A 53 6.25 4.83 16.91
C LYS A 53 6.41 5.50 18.27
N ILE A 54 5.43 5.33 19.16
CA ILE A 54 5.48 5.79 20.54
C ILE A 54 5.87 4.61 21.43
N PRO A 55 7.08 4.57 22.01
CA PRO A 55 7.42 3.54 22.99
C PRO A 55 6.60 3.75 24.27
N ILE A 56 5.87 2.71 24.67
CA ILE A 56 5.13 2.69 25.94
C ILE A 56 6.00 2.03 27.02
N CYS A 57 6.71 0.96 26.64
CA CYS A 57 7.74 0.31 27.44
C CYS A 57 8.76 -0.37 26.51
N ASP A 58 9.75 -1.07 27.06
CA ASP A 58 10.83 -1.69 26.29
C ASP A 58 10.35 -2.74 25.26
N THR A 59 9.17 -3.33 25.51
CA THR A 59 8.59 -4.37 24.66
C THR A 59 7.41 -3.89 23.82
N VAL A 60 6.72 -2.81 24.20
CA VAL A 60 5.48 -2.36 23.56
C VAL A 60 5.63 -0.97 22.98
N LYS A 61 5.29 -0.83 21.69
CA LYS A 61 5.24 0.45 20.98
C LYS A 61 3.89 0.63 20.31
N LEU A 62 3.24 1.77 20.50
CA LEU A 62 2.14 2.17 19.62
C LEU A 62 2.72 2.68 18.31
N PHE A 63 2.01 2.49 17.20
CA PHE A 63 2.38 3.08 15.92
C PHE A 63 1.18 3.73 15.24
N PHE A 64 1.47 4.80 14.52
CA PHE A 64 0.56 5.46 13.59
C PHE A 64 1.27 5.55 12.24
N GLU A 65 0.59 5.18 11.17
CA GLU A 65 1.14 5.15 9.81
C GLU A 65 0.13 5.72 8.82
N CYS A 66 0.61 6.56 7.92
CA CYS A 66 -0.11 6.93 6.70
C CYS A 66 0.67 6.34 5.53
N ASP A 67 0.02 5.49 4.75
CA ASP A 67 0.65 4.79 3.63
C ASP A 67 -0.18 4.89 2.35
N GLY A 68 0.50 4.76 1.21
CA GLY A 68 -0.08 4.82 -0.10
C GLY A 68 0.62 3.91 -1.11
N GLN A 69 -0.13 3.53 -2.13
CA GLN A 69 0.33 2.75 -3.28
C GLN A 69 -0.21 3.40 -4.56
N ALA A 70 0.61 3.45 -5.60
CA ALA A 70 0.22 3.99 -6.90
C ALA A 70 0.82 3.15 -8.04
N SER A 71 -0.03 2.69 -8.95
CA SER A 71 0.38 1.96 -10.16
C SER A 71 1.23 2.85 -11.06
N VAL A 72 2.25 2.27 -11.67
CA VAL A 72 3.01 2.92 -12.76
C VAL A 72 2.63 2.37 -14.14
N THR A 73 1.89 1.26 -14.19
CA THR A 73 1.41 0.62 -15.42
C THR A 73 -0.08 0.86 -15.65
N ASN A 74 -0.51 0.91 -16.92
CA ASN A 74 -1.93 0.91 -17.25
C ASN A 74 -2.53 -0.44 -16.88
N ILE A 75 -3.64 -0.43 -16.13
CA ILE A 75 -4.31 -1.66 -15.70
C ILE A 75 -5.29 -2.20 -16.74
N SER A 76 -5.73 -1.39 -17.71
CA SER A 76 -6.67 -1.82 -18.77
C SER A 76 -5.96 -2.48 -19.95
N LYS A 77 -6.50 -3.59 -20.46
CA LYS A 77 -5.99 -4.29 -21.65
C LYS A 77 -6.46 -3.67 -22.96
N TYR A 78 -7.73 -3.25 -23.00
CA TYR A 78 -8.41 -2.90 -24.26
C TYR A 78 -8.35 -1.42 -24.56
N ASN A 79 -8.27 -0.56 -23.54
CA ASN A 79 -8.26 0.87 -23.72
C ASN A 79 -6.81 1.41 -23.69
N LYS A 80 -6.24 1.66 -24.88
CA LYS A 80 -4.90 2.24 -25.02
C LYS A 80 -4.90 3.77 -25.02
N GLU A 81 -6.04 4.39 -25.34
CA GLU A 81 -6.19 5.85 -25.39
C GLU A 81 -6.41 6.45 -24.00
N GLN A 82 -7.17 5.75 -23.14
CA GLN A 82 -7.35 6.13 -21.74
C GLN A 82 -6.54 5.21 -20.82
N LYS A 83 -5.69 5.82 -19.98
CA LYS A 83 -4.88 5.09 -18.99
C LYS A 83 -5.61 5.07 -17.66
N TYR A 84 -5.79 3.87 -17.12
CA TYR A 84 -6.31 3.66 -15.78
C TYR A 84 -5.16 3.24 -14.87
N PHE A 85 -5.11 3.82 -13.68
CA PHE A 85 -4.12 3.51 -12.66
C PHE A 85 -4.84 3.16 -11.37
N ASN A 86 -4.30 2.21 -10.62
CA ASN A 86 -4.78 1.93 -9.29
C ASN A 86 -4.05 2.84 -8.29
N SER A 87 -4.78 3.27 -7.26
CA SER A 87 -4.19 3.96 -6.13
C SER A 87 -4.89 3.55 -4.86
N ARG A 88 -4.12 3.37 -3.79
CA ARG A 88 -4.63 2.99 -2.47
C ARG A 88 -3.98 3.90 -1.45
N SER A 89 -4.76 4.35 -0.48
CA SER A 89 -4.26 5.09 0.67
C SER A 89 -4.87 4.50 1.93
N ALA A 90 -4.13 4.51 3.04
CA ALA A 90 -4.70 4.20 4.34
C ALA A 90 -4.04 4.93 5.50
N LEU A 91 -4.82 5.02 6.57
CA LEU A 91 -4.39 5.41 7.88
C LEU A 91 -4.45 4.17 8.77
N ASN A 92 -3.32 3.80 9.36
CA ASN A 92 -3.20 2.65 10.23
C ASN A 92 -2.76 3.11 11.61
N ALA A 93 -3.34 2.50 12.64
CA ALA A 93 -2.90 2.65 14.01
C ALA A 93 -2.88 1.27 14.66
N GLY A 94 -1.90 1.01 15.52
CA GLY A 94 -1.80 -0.30 16.15
C GLY A 94 -0.70 -0.40 17.20
N VAL A 95 -0.45 -1.63 17.62
CA VAL A 95 0.54 -1.97 18.65
C VAL A 95 1.58 -2.91 18.05
N SER A 96 2.85 -2.58 18.26
CA SER A 96 4.01 -3.41 17.91
C SER A 96 4.61 -3.96 19.20
N ILE A 97 4.63 -5.29 19.32
CA ILE A 97 5.16 -6.00 20.48
C ILE A 97 6.45 -6.70 20.07
N ARG A 98 7.53 -6.45 20.80
CA ARG A 98 8.78 -7.20 20.68
C ARG A 98 8.66 -8.51 21.46
N LEU A 99 8.69 -9.63 20.75
CA LEU A 99 8.77 -10.97 21.35
C LEU A 99 10.22 -11.25 21.77
N LYS A 100 10.38 -11.96 22.90
CA LYS A 100 11.67 -12.42 23.43
C LYS A 100 12.11 -13.70 22.76
#